data_AF-A0AAP9KWN8-F1
#
_entry.id   AF-A0AAP9KWN8-F1
#
_cell.length_a   1.000
_cell.length_b   1.000
_cell.length_c   1.000
_cell.angle_alpha   90.00
_cell.angle_beta   90.00
_cell.angle_gamma   90.00
#
_symmetry.space_group_name_H-M   'P 1'
#
loop_
_entity.id
_entity.type
_entity.pdbx_description
1 polymer ?
#
loop_
_entity_poly.entity_id
_entity_poly.type
_entity_poly.pdbx_seq_one_letter_code
_entity_poly.pdbx_strand_id
1 'polypeptide(L)'
;MPKWLQRLLTILLTWWLLALFVQPFSVINPIAHPRELAGYVVIISLISYLAALWPRAWPIWLTTAFLSMIVGLWAILPLKQHFGITWFNTYVQTFNTATRRFLQVGGVDVPATLSMTLIVALVAFLLLITVVLQLYPGAVAIVLSYLLAVHVFNGSDLTTQFFQLAVVTGLLAVLHLYHTRWRAFLIGSLSIVGLTLGLMWLSTSTPLNDWLANISVPARERLNQRGFYASLEAYANGSGRTGFTENSRVLGGPVYDDPTPVFTATSREAHYYRVEVDSFYTGTGWRPSAFQTQAAPLDGAIMRDPSARVDYGQATSVKLVLTAVKPFCHYRMGN
;
A
#
# COMPACT_ATOMS: atom_id res chain seq x y z
N MET A 1 30.68 -25.92 3.28
CA MET A 1 30.40 -25.20 4.53
C MET A 1 29.51 -26.06 5.42
N PRO A 2 29.69 -26.07 6.75
CA PRO A 2 28.79 -26.78 7.66
C PRO A 2 27.33 -26.28 7.53
N LYS A 3 26.35 -27.18 7.66
CA LYS A 3 24.93 -26.85 7.56
C LYS A 3 24.52 -25.74 8.54
N TRP A 4 25.04 -25.79 9.77
CA TRP A 4 24.73 -24.79 10.81
C TRP A 4 25.14 -23.38 10.40
N LEU A 5 26.29 -23.23 9.71
CA LEU A 5 26.79 -21.93 9.25
C LEU A 5 25.98 -21.46 8.03
N GLN A 6 25.58 -22.37 7.13
CA GLN A 6 24.66 -22.03 6.04
C GLN A 6 23.35 -21.45 6.56
N ARG A 7 22.72 -22.11 7.54
CA ARG A 7 21.45 -21.64 8.12
C ARG A 7 21.60 -20.30 8.82
N LEU A 8 22.71 -20.11 9.54
CA LEU A 8 23.02 -18.83 10.19
C LEU A 8 23.12 -17.70 9.16
N LEU A 9 23.87 -17.91 8.08
CA LEU A 9 23.99 -16.92 7.01
C LEU A 9 22.65 -16.65 6.31
N THR A 10 21.81 -17.66 6.11
CA THR A 10 20.45 -17.46 5.57
C THR A 10 19.59 -16.60 6.50
N ILE A 11 19.68 -16.77 7.82
CA ILE A 11 18.98 -15.91 8.78
C ILE A 11 19.47 -14.47 8.70
N LEU A 12 20.79 -14.26 8.69
CA LEU A 12 21.35 -12.90 8.60
C LEU A 12 20.94 -12.20 7.30
N LEU A 13 20.96 -12.91 6.17
CA LEU A 13 20.46 -12.37 4.90
C LEU A 13 18.95 -12.13 4.92
N THR A 14 18.18 -12.96 5.63
CA THR A 14 16.74 -12.75 5.81
C THR A 14 16.47 -11.55 6.72
N TRP A 15 17.30 -11.28 7.73
CA TRP A 15 17.20 -10.05 8.53
C TRP A 15 17.45 -8.81 7.69
N TRP A 16 18.40 -8.84 6.76
CA TRP A 16 18.58 -7.74 5.81
C TRP A 16 17.35 -7.60 4.90
N LEU A 17 16.82 -8.71 4.38
CA LEU A 17 15.58 -8.70 3.61
C LEU A 17 14.38 -8.12 4.40
N LEU A 18 14.27 -8.46 5.68
CA LEU A 18 13.27 -7.90 6.59
C LEU A 18 13.49 -6.41 6.81
N ALA A 19 14.73 -5.96 6.99
CA ALA A 19 15.03 -4.54 7.16
C ALA A 19 14.55 -3.71 5.95
N LEU A 20 14.67 -4.24 4.73
CA LEU A 20 14.14 -3.60 3.51
C LEU A 20 12.62 -3.42 3.55
N PHE A 21 11.90 -4.35 4.17
CA PHE A 21 10.46 -4.23 4.38
C PHE A 21 10.11 -3.29 5.55
N VAL A 22 10.74 -3.51 6.70
CA VAL A 22 10.40 -2.85 7.97
C VAL A 22 10.68 -1.36 7.92
N GLN A 23 11.75 -0.93 7.25
CA GLN A 23 12.12 0.49 7.19
C GLN A 23 11.01 1.34 6.53
N PRO A 24 10.60 1.13 5.27
CA PRO A 24 9.47 1.86 4.68
C PRO A 24 8.17 1.65 5.46
N PHE A 25 7.94 0.43 5.97
CA PHE A 25 6.74 0.13 6.75
C PHE A 25 6.63 1.00 7.99
N SER A 26 7.72 1.20 8.73
CA SER A 26 7.74 1.97 9.98
C SER A 26 7.50 3.47 9.79
N VAL A 27 7.81 4.00 8.60
CA VAL A 27 7.52 5.40 8.22
C VAL A 27 6.01 5.58 8.01
N ILE A 28 5.36 4.60 7.40
CA ILE A 28 3.92 4.63 7.07
C ILE A 28 3.08 4.22 8.30
N ASN A 29 3.57 3.25 9.07
CA ASN A 29 2.88 2.64 10.20
C ASN A 29 3.79 2.69 11.43
N PRO A 30 3.70 3.75 12.27
CA PRO A 30 4.53 3.89 13.45
C PRO A 30 4.41 2.67 14.36
N ILE A 31 5.53 2.03 14.64
CA ILE A 31 5.58 0.81 15.47
C ILE A 31 5.49 1.22 16.93
N ALA A 32 4.43 0.77 17.62
CA ALA A 32 4.17 1.15 19.01
C ALA A 32 5.31 0.73 19.96
N HIS A 33 5.83 -0.49 19.79
CA HIS A 33 6.85 -1.08 20.65
C HIS A 33 7.99 -1.71 19.80
N PRO A 34 8.93 -0.91 19.27
CA PRO A 34 9.94 -1.40 18.32
C PRO A 34 10.94 -2.38 18.94
N ARG A 35 11.22 -2.24 20.24
CA ARG A 35 12.09 -3.17 20.99
C ARG A 35 11.47 -4.56 21.09
N GLU A 36 10.16 -4.63 21.31
CA GLU A 36 9.43 -5.89 21.40
C GLU A 36 9.37 -6.60 20.05
N LEU A 37 9.22 -5.85 18.95
CA LEU A 37 9.35 -6.39 17.60
C LEU A 37 10.76 -6.97 17.34
N ALA A 38 11.81 -6.26 17.74
CA ALA A 38 13.18 -6.77 17.61
C ALA A 38 13.39 -8.05 18.44
N GLY A 39 12.88 -8.08 19.68
CA GLY A 39 12.88 -9.28 20.52
C GLY A 39 12.16 -10.45 19.87
N TYR A 40 10.98 -10.20 19.30
CA TYR A 40 10.22 -11.18 18.53
C TYR A 40 11.02 -11.73 17.34
N VAL A 41 11.63 -10.87 16.52
CA VAL A 41 12.47 -11.26 15.37
C VAL A 41 13.60 -12.19 15.82
N VAL A 42 14.27 -11.89 16.94
CA VAL A 42 15.34 -12.74 17.48
C VAL A 42 14.80 -14.12 17.88
N ILE A 43 13.70 -14.16 18.63
CA ILE A 43 13.11 -15.40 19.12
C ILE A 43 12.64 -16.29 17.96
N ILE A 44 11.87 -15.73 17.02
CA ILE A 44 11.36 -16.51 15.88
C ILE A 44 12.49 -16.95 14.95
N SER A 45 13.57 -16.17 14.84
CA SER A 45 14.78 -16.58 14.10
C SER A 45 15.49 -17.77 14.75
N LEU A 46 15.58 -17.79 16.09
CA LEU A 46 16.12 -18.94 16.82
C LEU A 46 15.24 -20.18 16.62
N ILE A 47 13.93 -20.03 16.68
CA ILE A 47 12.98 -21.12 16.40
C ILE A 47 13.18 -21.65 14.97
N SER A 48 13.23 -20.77 13.96
CA SER A 48 13.47 -21.16 12.57
C SER A 48 14.84 -21.79 12.35
N TYR A 49 15.87 -21.33 13.05
CA TYR A 49 17.21 -21.90 13.02
C TYR A 49 17.20 -23.36 13.50
N LEU A 50 16.62 -23.60 14.67
CA LEU A 50 16.54 -24.94 15.26
C LEU A 50 15.63 -25.86 14.43
N ALA A 51 14.52 -25.33 13.90
CA ALA A 51 13.64 -26.05 12.98
C ALA A 51 14.37 -26.53 11.72
N ALA A 52 15.24 -25.69 11.17
CA ALA A 52 16.04 -26.03 9.99
C ALA A 52 17.16 -27.05 10.27
N LEU A 53 17.62 -27.16 11.52
CA LEU A 53 18.59 -28.18 11.95
C LEU A 53 17.91 -29.51 12.30
N TRP A 54 16.67 -29.48 12.81
CA TRP A 54 15.95 -30.66 13.24
C TRP A 54 14.56 -30.80 12.59
N PRO A 55 14.49 -31.05 11.26
CA PRO A 55 13.25 -31.00 10.50
C PRO A 55 12.25 -32.12 10.84
N ARG A 56 12.70 -33.22 11.47
CA ARG A 56 11.80 -34.32 11.90
C ARG A 56 10.79 -33.89 12.97
N ALA A 57 11.11 -32.88 13.76
CA ALA A 57 10.24 -32.33 14.80
C ALA A 57 9.32 -31.21 14.27
N TRP A 58 8.97 -31.22 12.97
CA TRP A 58 8.19 -30.15 12.33
C TRP A 58 6.90 -29.76 13.09
N PRO A 59 6.12 -30.68 13.72
CA PRO A 59 4.91 -30.26 14.43
C PRO A 59 5.23 -29.41 15.66
N ILE A 60 6.32 -29.75 16.37
CA ILE A 60 6.79 -29.04 17.56
C ILE A 60 7.26 -27.63 17.16
N TRP A 61 7.98 -27.52 16.05
CA TRP A 61 8.44 -26.22 15.57
C TRP A 61 7.30 -25.34 15.08
N LEU A 62 6.29 -25.93 14.42
CA LEU A 62 5.09 -25.22 14.00
C LEU A 62 4.31 -24.68 15.20
N THR A 63 4.07 -25.51 16.22
CA THR A 63 3.35 -25.09 17.43
C THR A 63 4.13 -24.04 18.20
N THR A 64 5.45 -24.20 18.34
CA THR A 64 6.31 -23.23 19.03
C THR A 64 6.35 -21.89 18.29
N ALA A 65 6.43 -21.90 16.96
CA ALA A 65 6.39 -20.69 16.14
C ALA A 65 5.03 -19.97 16.27
N PHE A 66 3.93 -20.73 16.27
CA PHE A 66 2.58 -20.18 16.46
C PHE A 66 2.41 -19.55 17.85
N LEU A 67 2.83 -20.24 18.92
CA LEU A 67 2.81 -19.69 20.28
C LEU A 67 3.70 -18.45 20.40
N SER A 68 4.89 -18.46 19.80
CA SER A 68 5.78 -17.30 19.74
C SER A 68 5.13 -16.12 19.01
N MET A 69 4.33 -16.38 17.97
CA MET A 69 3.58 -15.33 17.26
C MET A 69 2.53 -14.70 18.19
N ILE A 70 1.78 -15.51 18.95
CA ILE A 70 0.79 -15.01 19.92
C ILE A 70 1.46 -14.16 21.00
N VAL A 71 2.58 -14.63 21.56
CA VAL A 71 3.33 -13.88 22.58
C VAL A 71 3.92 -12.59 21.99
N GLY A 72 4.46 -12.63 20.77
CA GLY A 72 4.96 -11.44 20.07
C GLY A 72 3.86 -10.41 19.81
N LEU A 73 2.66 -10.85 19.41
CA LEU A 73 1.50 -9.96 19.25
C LEU A 73 1.11 -9.30 20.58
N TRP A 74 1.13 -10.05 21.69
CA TRP A 74 0.86 -9.47 23.00
C TRP A 74 1.91 -8.44 23.42
N ALA A 75 3.19 -8.73 23.21
CA ALA A 75 4.27 -7.81 23.55
C ALA A 75 4.18 -6.49 22.76
N ILE A 76 3.82 -6.55 21.48
CA ILE A 76 3.69 -5.37 20.62
C ILE A 76 2.36 -4.63 20.85
N LEU A 77 1.28 -5.38 21.08
CA LEU A 77 -0.09 -4.89 21.29
C LEU A 77 -0.65 -5.43 22.63
N PRO A 78 -0.21 -4.90 23.79
CA PRO A 78 -0.68 -5.38 25.08
C PRO A 78 -2.13 -5.00 25.38
N LEU A 79 -2.69 -4.00 24.68
CA LEU A 79 -4.08 -3.53 24.84
C LEU A 79 -4.46 -3.20 26.31
N LYS A 80 -3.48 -2.75 27.12
CA LYS A 80 -3.60 -2.49 28.56
C LYS A 80 -4.08 -3.71 29.37
N GLN A 81 -3.85 -4.92 28.87
CA GLN A 81 -4.21 -6.17 29.55
C GLN A 81 -2.98 -7.06 29.73
N HIS A 82 -3.00 -7.87 30.79
CA HIS A 82 -2.01 -8.92 31.00
C HIS A 82 -2.18 -10.05 29.97
N PHE A 83 -1.10 -10.77 29.71
CA PHE A 83 -1.14 -11.93 28.82
C PHE A 83 -2.13 -12.98 29.33
N GLY A 84 -3.03 -13.43 28.47
CA GLY A 84 -4.02 -14.45 28.81
C GLY A 84 -5.20 -14.48 27.85
N ILE A 85 -6.20 -15.28 28.21
CA ILE A 85 -7.42 -15.48 27.40
C ILE A 85 -8.20 -14.17 27.24
N THR A 86 -8.26 -13.34 28.28
CA THR A 86 -8.93 -12.03 28.22
C THR A 86 -8.29 -11.12 27.18
N TRP A 87 -6.96 -11.03 27.17
CA TRP A 87 -6.23 -10.27 26.14
C TRP A 87 -6.49 -10.84 24.75
N PHE A 88 -6.44 -12.17 24.60
CA PHE A 88 -6.66 -12.81 23.30
C PHE A 88 -8.05 -12.51 22.75
N ASN A 89 -9.10 -12.63 23.59
CA ASN A 89 -10.47 -12.29 23.20
C ASN A 89 -10.60 -10.81 22.80
N THR A 90 -9.99 -9.91 23.57
CA THR A 90 -9.97 -8.47 23.28
C THR A 90 -9.25 -8.18 21.97
N TYR A 91 -8.12 -8.84 21.73
CA TYR A 91 -7.35 -8.72 20.50
C TYR A 91 -8.17 -9.21 19.30
N VAL A 92 -8.79 -10.39 19.37
CA VAL A 92 -9.62 -10.95 18.29
C VAL A 92 -10.79 -10.03 17.95
N GLN A 93 -11.47 -9.50 18.96
CA GLN A 93 -12.55 -8.52 18.76
C GLN A 93 -12.02 -7.26 18.07
N THR A 94 -10.94 -6.68 18.58
CA THR A 94 -10.32 -5.46 18.03
C THR A 94 -9.86 -5.68 16.58
N PHE A 95 -9.22 -6.81 16.31
CA PHE A 95 -8.76 -7.21 14.97
C PHE A 95 -9.92 -7.38 14.00
N ASN A 96 -11.01 -8.02 14.42
CA ASN A 96 -12.20 -8.20 13.59
C ASN A 96 -12.89 -6.87 13.30
N THR A 97 -13.03 -5.99 14.31
CA THR A 97 -13.58 -4.65 14.13
C THR A 97 -12.71 -3.81 13.19
N ALA A 98 -11.38 -3.84 13.38
CA ALA A 98 -10.42 -3.14 12.54
C ALA A 98 -10.49 -3.63 11.09
N THR A 99 -10.50 -4.95 10.87
CA THR A 99 -10.62 -5.56 9.54
C THR A 99 -11.91 -5.13 8.84
N ARG A 100 -13.06 -5.22 9.54
CA ARG A 100 -14.36 -4.81 8.97
C ARG A 100 -14.38 -3.34 8.60
N ARG A 101 -13.88 -2.46 9.48
CA ARG A 101 -13.80 -1.01 9.20
C ARG A 101 -12.90 -0.73 8.01
N PHE A 102 -11.73 -1.36 7.93
CA PHE A 102 -10.80 -1.19 6.82
C PHE A 102 -11.42 -1.60 5.47
N LEU A 103 -12.14 -2.73 5.43
CA LEU A 103 -12.83 -3.21 4.23
C LEU A 103 -14.04 -2.37 3.82
N GLN A 104 -14.71 -1.70 4.78
CA GLN A 104 -15.92 -0.91 4.53
C GLN A 104 -15.64 0.54 4.15
N VAL A 105 -14.67 1.18 4.81
CA VAL A 105 -14.37 2.62 4.62
C VAL A 105 -13.33 2.83 3.52
N GLY A 106 -12.55 1.80 3.17
CA GLY A 106 -11.53 1.88 2.13
C GLY A 106 -10.31 2.67 2.59
N GLY A 107 -9.32 1.97 3.17
CA GLY A 107 -7.91 2.31 3.01
C GLY A 107 -7.33 3.60 3.63
N VAL A 108 -8.12 4.53 4.18
CA VAL A 108 -7.61 5.86 4.59
C VAL A 108 -6.47 5.79 5.59
N ASP A 109 -6.64 4.98 6.63
CA ASP A 109 -5.62 4.68 7.62
C ASP A 109 -5.68 3.19 7.95
N VAL A 110 -4.56 2.48 7.80
CA VAL A 110 -4.47 1.08 8.22
C VAL A 110 -4.49 1.06 9.75
N PRO A 111 -5.49 0.43 10.40
CA PRO A 111 -5.52 0.36 11.85
C PRO A 111 -4.24 -0.29 12.39
N ALA A 112 -3.67 0.30 13.45
CA ALA A 112 -2.44 -0.19 14.07
C ALA A 112 -2.49 -1.70 14.40
N THR A 113 -3.66 -2.21 14.81
CA THR A 113 -3.82 -3.64 15.06
C THR A 113 -3.63 -4.49 13.80
N LEU A 114 -4.08 -4.06 12.63
CA LEU A 114 -3.89 -4.81 11.38
C LEU A 114 -2.44 -4.75 10.92
N SER A 115 -1.83 -3.56 10.93
CA SER A 115 -0.46 -3.37 10.48
C SER A 115 0.53 -4.13 11.37
N MET A 116 0.38 -4.05 12.69
CA MET A 116 1.24 -4.79 13.63
C MET A 116 1.03 -6.31 13.54
N THR A 117 -0.20 -6.79 13.29
CA THR A 117 -0.42 -8.22 13.05
C THR A 117 0.23 -8.66 11.74
N LEU A 118 0.13 -7.84 10.69
CA LEU A 118 0.71 -8.13 9.39
C LEU A 118 2.24 -8.23 9.46
N ILE A 119 2.92 -7.28 10.11
CA ILE A 119 4.39 -7.32 10.22
C ILE A 119 4.86 -8.54 11.03
N VAL A 120 4.18 -8.90 12.12
CA VAL A 120 4.50 -10.10 12.91
C VAL A 120 4.32 -11.37 12.08
N ALA A 121 3.20 -11.50 11.38
CA ALA A 121 2.94 -12.64 10.50
C ALA A 121 3.94 -12.71 9.33
N LEU A 122 4.26 -11.56 8.73
CA LEU A 122 5.19 -11.48 7.61
C LEU A 122 6.61 -11.84 8.01
N VAL A 123 7.09 -11.39 9.18
CA VAL A 123 8.40 -11.77 9.72
C VAL A 123 8.51 -13.29 9.85
N ALA A 124 7.54 -13.92 10.50
CA ALA A 124 7.50 -15.38 10.65
C ALA A 124 7.43 -16.08 9.29
N PHE A 125 6.60 -15.57 8.39
CA PHE A 125 6.42 -16.15 7.08
C PHE A 125 7.71 -16.08 6.26
N LEU A 126 8.35 -14.92 6.15
CA LEU A 126 9.60 -14.76 5.40
C LEU A 126 10.69 -15.69 5.95
N LEU A 127 10.85 -15.80 7.26
CA LEU A 127 11.80 -16.75 7.88
C LEU A 127 11.45 -18.21 7.60
N LEU A 128 10.17 -18.58 7.64
CA LEU A 128 9.71 -19.92 7.27
C LEU A 128 10.13 -20.25 5.84
N ILE A 129 9.85 -19.37 4.87
CA ILE A 129 10.12 -19.68 3.47
C ILE A 129 11.61 -19.64 3.15
N THR A 130 12.39 -18.69 3.68
CA THR A 130 13.82 -18.58 3.37
C THR A 130 14.66 -19.60 4.13
N VAL A 131 14.41 -19.79 5.43
CA VAL A 131 15.29 -20.58 6.32
C VAL A 131 14.86 -22.04 6.34
N VAL A 132 13.57 -22.33 6.50
CA VAL A 132 13.07 -23.71 6.66
C VAL A 132 12.81 -24.33 5.28
N LEU A 133 12.01 -23.67 4.44
CA LEU A 133 11.63 -24.19 3.12
C LEU A 133 12.70 -23.95 2.04
N GLN A 134 13.69 -23.07 2.28
CA GLN A 134 14.74 -22.71 1.31
C GLN A 134 14.24 -22.10 -0.01
N LEU A 135 13.01 -21.59 -0.04
CA LEU A 135 12.37 -20.98 -1.21
C LEU A 135 12.61 -19.47 -1.26
N TYR A 136 13.88 -19.06 -1.21
CA TYR A 136 14.25 -17.65 -1.19
C TYR A 136 13.69 -16.79 -2.34
N PRO A 137 13.46 -17.29 -3.59
CA PRO A 137 12.88 -16.46 -4.65
C PRO A 137 11.47 -15.98 -4.32
N GLY A 138 10.68 -16.78 -3.57
CA GLY A 138 9.35 -16.35 -3.13
C GLY A 138 9.41 -15.20 -2.12
N ALA A 139 10.42 -15.18 -1.23
CA ALA A 139 10.58 -14.13 -0.23
C ALA A 139 11.01 -12.83 -0.89
N VAL A 140 11.93 -12.93 -1.85
CA VAL A 140 12.34 -11.81 -2.70
C VAL A 140 11.15 -11.28 -3.48
N ALA A 141 10.32 -12.14 -4.07
CA ALA A 141 9.12 -11.71 -4.79
C ALA A 141 8.14 -10.95 -3.88
N ILE A 142 7.91 -11.42 -2.65
CA ILE A 142 7.04 -10.74 -1.68
C ILE A 142 7.58 -9.35 -1.33
N VAL A 143 8.87 -9.24 -1.00
CA VAL A 143 9.48 -7.94 -0.65
C VAL A 143 9.56 -7.01 -1.87
N LEU A 144 9.84 -7.55 -3.06
CA LEU A 144 9.80 -6.78 -4.31
C LEU A 144 8.40 -6.22 -4.57
N SER A 145 7.36 -7.05 -4.49
CA SER A 145 5.97 -6.62 -4.67
C SER A 145 5.58 -5.54 -3.66
N TYR A 146 6.01 -5.67 -2.41
CA TYR A 146 5.81 -4.64 -1.40
C TYR A 146 6.53 -3.32 -1.74
N LEU A 147 7.83 -3.37 -2.03
CA LEU A 147 8.61 -2.16 -2.35
C LEU A 147 8.08 -1.46 -3.60
N LEU A 148 7.66 -2.21 -4.62
CA LEU A 148 7.00 -1.65 -5.80
C LEU A 148 5.69 -0.97 -5.45
N ALA A 149 4.85 -1.60 -4.63
CA ALA A 149 3.60 -0.98 -4.17
C ALA A 149 3.86 0.32 -3.40
N VAL A 150 4.81 0.32 -2.47
CA VAL A 150 5.17 1.52 -1.71
C VAL A 150 5.74 2.62 -2.64
N HIS A 151 6.62 2.26 -3.57
CA HIS A 151 7.17 3.23 -4.53
C HIS A 151 6.08 3.88 -5.38
N VAL A 152 5.14 3.09 -5.90
CA VAL A 152 4.05 3.56 -6.77
C VAL A 152 3.01 4.37 -6.00
N PHE A 153 2.60 3.91 -4.81
CA PHE A 153 1.49 4.52 -4.09
C PHE A 153 1.90 5.63 -3.12
N ASN A 154 3.10 5.58 -2.55
CA ASN A 154 3.58 6.62 -1.63
C ASN A 154 4.53 7.63 -2.29
N GLY A 155 4.92 7.42 -3.56
CA GLY A 155 5.84 8.29 -4.28
C GLY A 155 7.26 8.35 -3.67
N SER A 156 7.59 7.42 -2.77
CA SER A 156 8.89 7.39 -2.09
C SER A 156 9.98 6.93 -3.04
N ASP A 157 11.11 7.65 -3.11
CA ASP A 157 12.30 7.15 -3.78
C ASP A 157 12.87 5.95 -3.01
N LEU A 158 12.77 4.76 -3.62
CA LEU A 158 13.24 3.50 -3.06
C LEU A 158 14.42 2.92 -3.86
N THR A 159 15.11 3.73 -4.65
CA THR A 159 16.22 3.29 -5.52
C THR A 159 17.29 2.54 -4.73
N THR A 160 17.68 3.06 -3.58
CA THR A 160 18.68 2.41 -2.71
C THR A 160 18.19 1.05 -2.20
N GLN A 161 16.91 0.92 -1.83
CA GLN A 161 16.30 -0.30 -1.36
C GLN A 161 16.23 -1.36 -2.47
N PHE A 162 15.98 -0.97 -3.72
CA PHE A 162 16.04 -1.88 -4.87
C PHE A 162 17.47 -2.40 -5.11
N PHE A 163 18.50 -1.56 -4.98
CA PHE A 163 19.89 -2.02 -5.05
C PHE A 163 20.23 -2.99 -3.91
N GLN A 164 19.83 -2.68 -2.67
CA GLN A 164 20.03 -3.60 -1.54
C GLN A 164 19.27 -4.92 -1.73
N LEU A 165 18.06 -4.89 -2.29
CA LEU A 165 17.31 -6.09 -2.63
C LEU A 165 18.06 -6.95 -3.65
N ALA A 166 18.65 -6.33 -4.67
CA ALA A 166 19.48 -7.03 -5.66
C ALA A 166 20.71 -7.68 -5.02
N VAL A 167 21.39 -6.97 -4.10
CA VAL A 167 22.52 -7.52 -3.32
C VAL A 167 22.08 -8.74 -2.52
N VAL A 168 21.03 -8.61 -1.69
CA VAL A 168 20.55 -9.69 -0.83
C VAL A 168 20.10 -10.89 -1.65
N THR A 169 19.42 -10.66 -2.77
CA THR A 169 18.99 -11.71 -3.70
C THR A 169 20.19 -12.46 -4.28
N GLY A 170 21.21 -11.73 -4.75
CA GLY A 170 22.43 -12.32 -5.27
C GLY A 170 23.21 -13.10 -4.21
N LEU A 171 23.30 -12.59 -2.98
CA LEU A 171 23.94 -13.28 -1.86
C LEU A 171 23.18 -14.55 -1.46
N LEU A 172 21.85 -14.52 -1.43
CA LEU A 172 21.01 -15.71 -1.19
C LEU A 172 21.20 -16.75 -2.31
N ALA A 173 21.28 -16.32 -3.57
CA ALA A 173 21.53 -17.20 -4.71
C ALA A 173 22.93 -17.84 -4.66
N VAL A 174 23.97 -17.04 -4.40
CA VAL A 174 25.35 -17.52 -4.26
C VAL A 174 25.47 -18.48 -3.07
N LEU A 175 24.83 -18.17 -1.94
CA LEU A 175 24.76 -19.07 -0.79
C LEU A 175 24.07 -20.38 -1.15
N HIS A 176 22.95 -20.35 -1.87
CA HIS A 176 22.24 -21.55 -2.30
C HIS A 176 23.10 -22.43 -3.21
N LEU A 177 23.71 -21.83 -4.25
CA LEU A 177 24.49 -22.53 -5.28
C LEU A 177 25.86 -23.03 -4.79
N TYR A 178 26.56 -22.25 -3.96
CA TYR A 178 27.97 -22.47 -3.63
C TYR A 178 28.25 -22.78 -2.15
N HIS A 179 27.22 -23.06 -1.32
CA HIS A 179 27.43 -23.38 0.10
C HIS A 179 28.44 -24.53 0.35
N THR A 180 28.62 -25.46 -0.58
CA THR A 180 29.61 -26.54 -0.46
C THR A 180 31.04 -26.08 -0.75
N ARG A 181 31.24 -25.06 -1.59
CA ARG A 181 32.55 -24.59 -2.08
C ARG A 181 32.89 -23.20 -1.54
N TRP A 182 33.55 -23.13 -0.38
CA TRP A 182 33.83 -21.87 0.34
C TRP A 182 34.52 -20.79 -0.52
N ARG A 183 35.54 -21.14 -1.31
CA ARG A 183 36.22 -20.18 -2.18
C ARG A 183 35.30 -19.59 -3.26
N ALA A 184 34.49 -20.44 -3.91
CA ALA A 184 33.53 -20.00 -4.91
C ALA A 184 32.41 -19.13 -4.29
N PHE A 185 31.97 -19.48 -3.08
CA PHE A 185 31.04 -18.65 -2.31
C PHE A 185 31.60 -17.26 -2.02
N LEU A 186 32.85 -17.15 -1.56
CA LEU A 186 33.49 -15.86 -1.27
C LEU A 186 33.67 -15.01 -2.53
N ILE A 187 34.21 -15.60 -3.60
CA ILE A 187 34.40 -14.91 -4.88
C ILE A 187 33.04 -14.47 -5.44
N GLY A 188 32.06 -15.37 -5.46
CA GLY A 188 30.71 -15.05 -5.93
C GLY A 188 30.05 -13.92 -5.12
N SER A 189 30.21 -13.93 -3.80
CA SER A 189 29.66 -12.89 -2.93
C SER A 189 30.32 -11.53 -3.20
N LEU A 190 31.64 -11.51 -3.32
CA LEU A 190 32.40 -10.30 -3.66
C LEU A 190 32.00 -9.78 -5.05
N SER A 191 31.85 -10.65 -6.03
CA SER A 191 31.41 -10.28 -7.38
C SER A 191 30.00 -9.70 -7.40
N ILE A 192 29.04 -10.28 -6.65
CA ILE A 192 27.68 -9.74 -6.54
C ILE A 192 27.70 -8.34 -5.92
N VAL A 193 28.40 -8.16 -4.80
CA VAL A 193 28.49 -6.86 -4.12
C VAL A 193 29.20 -5.84 -5.02
N GLY A 194 30.32 -6.20 -5.64
CA GLY A 194 31.05 -5.33 -6.55
C GLY A 194 30.24 -4.94 -7.78
N LEU A 195 29.54 -5.88 -8.41
CA LEU A 195 28.70 -5.64 -9.58
C LEU A 195 27.52 -4.72 -9.24
N THR A 196 26.83 -4.98 -8.13
CA THR A 196 25.68 -4.16 -7.71
C THR A 196 26.09 -2.75 -7.32
N LEU A 197 27.20 -2.57 -6.59
CA LEU A 197 27.76 -1.24 -6.29
C LEU A 197 28.22 -0.53 -7.57
N GLY A 198 28.85 -1.24 -8.50
CA GLY A 198 29.24 -0.70 -9.80
C GLY A 198 28.03 -0.24 -10.62
N LEU A 199 26.95 -1.04 -10.66
CA LEU A 199 25.70 -0.64 -11.31
C LEU A 199 25.02 0.53 -10.60
N MET A 200 25.05 0.58 -9.27
CA MET A 200 24.54 1.71 -8.51
C MET A 200 25.29 3.00 -8.85
N TRP A 201 26.62 2.94 -8.92
CA TRP A 201 27.43 4.07 -9.36
C TRP A 201 27.16 4.46 -10.83
N LEU A 202 27.03 3.48 -11.74
CA LEU A 202 26.68 3.75 -13.13
C LEU A 202 25.26 4.28 -13.31
N SER A 203 24.34 3.98 -12.38
CA SER A 203 22.95 4.48 -12.45
C SER A 203 22.84 5.98 -12.26
N THR A 204 23.87 6.66 -11.76
CA THR A 204 23.90 8.14 -11.75
C THR A 204 24.28 8.72 -13.12
N SER A 205 24.68 7.88 -14.09
CA SER A 205 25.05 8.29 -15.44
C SER A 205 23.80 8.54 -16.30
N THR A 206 23.58 9.80 -16.69
CA THR A 206 22.42 10.19 -17.51
C THR A 206 22.31 9.44 -18.83
N PRO A 207 23.38 9.17 -19.61
CA PRO A 207 23.26 8.47 -20.89
C PRO A 207 22.79 7.02 -20.75
N LEU A 208 23.16 6.35 -19.67
CA LEU A 208 22.75 4.96 -19.41
C LEU A 208 21.27 4.89 -19.02
N ASN A 209 20.81 5.83 -18.19
CA ASN A 209 19.40 5.94 -17.82
C ASN A 209 18.54 6.28 -19.03
N ASP A 210 18.97 7.21 -19.89
CA ASP A 210 18.26 7.57 -21.11
C ASP A 210 18.18 6.38 -22.08
N TRP A 211 19.26 5.63 -22.23
CA TRP A 211 19.29 4.42 -23.04
C TRP A 211 18.33 3.34 -22.51
N LEU A 212 18.37 3.04 -21.22
CA LEU A 212 17.45 2.07 -20.59
C LEU A 212 16.00 2.54 -20.68
N ALA A 213 15.74 3.83 -20.44
CA ALA A 213 14.42 4.43 -20.56
C ALA A 213 13.90 4.27 -21.99
N ASN A 214 14.71 4.57 -22.99
CA ASN A 214 14.35 4.44 -24.41
C ASN A 214 14.03 2.99 -24.81
N ILE A 215 14.81 2.01 -24.34
CA ILE A 215 14.54 0.58 -24.58
C ILE A 215 13.20 0.16 -23.95
N SER A 216 12.83 0.75 -22.82
CA SER A 216 11.57 0.45 -22.14
C SER A 216 10.32 1.05 -22.81
N VAL A 217 10.48 2.03 -23.71
CA VAL A 217 9.35 2.78 -24.32
C VAL A 217 8.33 1.86 -24.99
N PRO A 218 8.68 0.89 -25.86
CA PRO A 218 7.68 0.06 -26.53
C PRO A 218 6.85 -0.78 -25.55
N ALA A 219 7.46 -1.24 -24.45
CA ALA A 219 6.76 -2.00 -23.42
C ALA A 219 5.82 -1.10 -22.61
N ARG A 220 6.30 0.08 -22.20
CA ARG A 220 5.50 1.08 -21.49
C ARG A 220 4.32 1.53 -22.32
N GLU A 221 4.51 1.77 -23.62
CA GLU A 221 3.45 2.20 -24.52
C GLU A 221 2.36 1.12 -24.69
N ARG A 222 2.74 -0.16 -24.81
CA ARG A 222 1.77 -1.27 -24.83
C ARG A 222 0.95 -1.37 -23.53
N LEU A 223 1.59 -1.15 -22.38
CA LEU A 223 0.90 -1.13 -21.08
C LEU A 223 -0.04 0.07 -20.98
N ASN A 224 0.42 1.24 -21.45
CA ASN A 224 -0.36 2.46 -21.47
C ASN A 224 -1.61 2.32 -22.35
N GLN A 225 -1.46 1.79 -23.57
CA GLN A 225 -2.58 1.52 -24.49
C GLN A 225 -3.60 0.52 -23.94
N ARG A 226 -3.17 -0.40 -23.06
CA ARG A 226 -4.05 -1.33 -22.34
C ARG A 226 -4.73 -0.70 -21.12
N GLY A 227 -4.50 0.59 -20.85
CA GLY A 227 -5.07 1.30 -19.71
C GLY A 227 -4.44 0.94 -18.36
N PHE A 228 -3.27 0.29 -18.34
CA PHE A 228 -2.64 -0.17 -17.10
C PHE A 228 -2.24 0.97 -16.17
N TYR A 229 -1.59 2.02 -16.69
CA TYR A 229 -1.23 3.18 -15.87
C TYR A 229 -2.46 3.98 -15.46
N ALA A 230 -3.46 4.11 -16.34
CA ALA A 230 -4.73 4.76 -16.03
C ALA A 230 -5.50 4.03 -14.93
N SER A 231 -5.47 2.70 -14.87
CA SER A 231 -6.12 1.93 -13.81
C SER A 231 -5.37 1.99 -12.48
N LEU A 232 -4.03 1.99 -12.51
CA LEU A 232 -3.19 2.23 -11.34
C LEU A 232 -3.41 3.63 -10.76
N GLU A 233 -3.45 4.65 -11.63
CA GLU A 233 -3.71 6.03 -11.24
C GLU A 233 -5.15 6.19 -10.72
N ALA A 234 -6.14 5.57 -11.38
CA ALA A 234 -7.50 5.56 -10.89
C ALA A 234 -7.65 4.81 -9.56
N TYR A 235 -6.83 3.80 -9.27
CA TYR A 235 -6.82 3.11 -7.97
C TYR A 235 -6.11 3.94 -6.89
N ALA A 236 -4.93 4.48 -7.21
CA ALA A 236 -4.15 5.34 -6.32
C ALA A 236 -4.91 6.61 -5.94
N ASN A 237 -5.57 7.25 -6.92
CA ASN A 237 -6.32 8.49 -6.74
C ASN A 237 -7.81 8.24 -6.44
N GLY A 238 -8.33 7.03 -6.66
CA GLY A 238 -9.75 6.71 -6.52
C GLY A 238 -10.27 6.74 -5.08
N SER A 239 -9.36 6.69 -4.10
CA SER A 239 -9.69 6.88 -2.70
C SER A 239 -9.59 8.35 -2.24
N GLY A 240 -9.19 9.29 -3.10
CA GLY A 240 -8.70 10.59 -2.60
C GLY A 240 -8.84 11.82 -3.48
N ARG A 241 -9.68 11.84 -4.51
CA ARG A 241 -9.96 13.11 -5.22
C ARG A 241 -10.87 13.99 -4.36
N THR A 242 -10.42 15.19 -4.01
CA THR A 242 -11.36 16.24 -3.60
C THR A 242 -12.09 16.79 -4.81
N GLY A 243 -13.41 16.67 -4.80
CA GLY A 243 -14.26 17.12 -5.87
C GLY A 243 -15.70 16.74 -5.59
N PHE A 244 -16.58 17.17 -6.49
CA PHE A 244 -17.98 16.81 -6.44
C PHE A 244 -18.19 15.36 -6.94
N THR A 245 -18.98 14.56 -6.23
CA THR A 245 -19.38 13.19 -6.62
C THR A 245 -20.91 13.09 -6.64
N GLU A 246 -21.46 12.42 -7.64
CA GLU A 246 -22.91 12.12 -7.74
C GLU A 246 -23.35 11.05 -6.73
N ASN A 247 -22.41 10.39 -6.06
CA ASN A 247 -22.70 9.38 -5.06
C ASN A 247 -22.57 9.96 -3.64
N SER A 248 -23.61 10.68 -3.22
CA SER A 248 -23.72 11.21 -1.86
C SER A 248 -24.16 10.21 -0.79
N ARG A 249 -24.36 8.91 -1.14
CA ARG A 249 -25.03 7.92 -0.25
C ARG A 249 -24.25 7.58 1.02
N VAL A 250 -22.95 7.86 1.03
CA VAL A 250 -22.05 7.68 2.17
C VAL A 250 -21.18 8.94 2.29
N LEU A 251 -21.32 9.67 3.39
CA LEU A 251 -20.54 10.87 3.68
C LEU A 251 -19.36 10.55 4.61
N GLY A 252 -18.35 11.41 4.62
CA GLY A 252 -17.22 11.31 5.56
C GLY A 252 -16.03 10.47 5.06
N GLY A 253 -15.84 10.39 3.75
CA GLY A 253 -14.61 9.86 3.15
C GLY A 253 -13.42 10.81 3.34
N PRO A 254 -12.20 10.33 3.08
CA PRO A 254 -11.00 11.15 3.18
C PRO A 254 -11.02 12.28 2.14
N VAL A 255 -10.51 13.43 2.54
CA VAL A 255 -10.36 14.65 1.72
C VAL A 255 -8.85 14.84 1.59
N TYR A 256 -8.30 14.72 0.38
CA TYR A 256 -6.91 15.05 0.10
C TYR A 256 -6.87 16.34 -0.72
N ASP A 257 -5.99 17.26 -0.39
CA ASP A 257 -5.88 18.52 -1.11
C ASP A 257 -5.55 18.29 -2.60
N ASP A 258 -6.56 18.38 -3.46
CA ASP A 258 -6.39 18.44 -4.92
C ASP A 258 -6.42 19.92 -5.34
N PRO A 259 -5.26 20.52 -5.69
CA PRO A 259 -5.19 21.91 -6.13
C PRO A 259 -5.70 22.10 -7.57
N THR A 260 -6.20 21.05 -8.25
CA THR A 260 -6.67 21.12 -9.63
C THR A 260 -7.91 22.03 -9.73
N PRO A 261 -7.83 23.15 -10.47
CA PRO A 261 -9.00 24.00 -10.67
C PRO A 261 -10.06 23.28 -11.51
N VAL A 262 -11.25 23.07 -10.95
CA VAL A 262 -12.38 22.41 -11.63
C VAL A 262 -12.97 23.31 -12.73
N PHE A 263 -13.06 24.61 -12.46
CA PHE A 263 -13.38 25.66 -13.44
C PHE A 263 -12.83 27.00 -12.96
N THR A 264 -12.69 27.94 -13.89
CA THR A 264 -12.45 29.35 -13.58
C THR A 264 -13.69 30.15 -13.93
N ALA A 265 -14.07 31.08 -13.05
CA ALA A 265 -15.19 31.97 -13.26
C ALA A 265 -14.77 33.42 -12.99
N THR A 266 -15.15 34.30 -13.91
CA THR A 266 -14.97 35.74 -13.74
C THR A 266 -16.34 36.36 -13.50
N SER A 267 -16.55 36.95 -12.33
CA SER A 267 -17.77 37.70 -12.03
C SER A 267 -17.49 39.04 -11.36
N ARG A 268 -18.44 39.97 -11.52
CA ARG A 268 -18.44 41.29 -10.88
C ARG A 268 -18.96 41.25 -9.44
N GLU A 269 -19.73 40.22 -9.07
CA GLU A 269 -20.37 40.06 -7.76
C GLU A 269 -20.17 38.62 -7.23
N ALA A 270 -20.45 38.41 -5.94
CA ALA A 270 -20.33 37.09 -5.31
C ALA A 270 -21.47 36.16 -5.77
N HIS A 271 -21.15 34.93 -6.19
CA HIS A 271 -22.13 33.94 -6.64
C HIS A 271 -21.95 32.59 -5.95
N TYR A 272 -23.08 31.91 -5.74
CA TYR A 272 -23.10 30.51 -5.31
C TYR A 272 -23.24 29.60 -6.53
N TYR A 273 -22.28 28.71 -6.74
CA TYR A 273 -22.30 27.72 -7.83
C TYR A 273 -22.93 26.41 -7.34
N ARG A 274 -24.22 26.24 -7.60
CA ARG A 274 -24.96 25.03 -7.23
C ARG A 274 -24.63 23.90 -8.22
N VAL A 275 -24.29 22.72 -7.70
CA VAL A 275 -23.92 21.55 -8.52
C VAL A 275 -25.00 20.46 -8.52
N GLU A 276 -25.52 20.07 -7.34
CA GLU A 276 -26.62 19.11 -7.20
C GLU A 276 -27.53 19.47 -6.02
N VAL A 277 -28.68 18.80 -5.95
CA VAL A 277 -29.65 18.91 -4.87
C VAL A 277 -29.98 17.52 -4.36
N ASP A 278 -29.48 17.18 -3.19
CA ASP A 278 -29.99 16.04 -2.45
C ASP A 278 -30.99 16.49 -1.39
N SER A 279 -32.07 15.74 -1.23
CA SER A 279 -33.19 16.14 -0.35
C SER A 279 -33.54 15.10 0.71
N PHE A 280 -32.95 13.91 0.68
CA PHE A 280 -33.21 12.86 1.66
C PHE A 280 -31.93 12.32 2.29
N TYR A 281 -31.82 12.43 3.62
CA TYR A 281 -30.72 11.86 4.40
C TYR A 281 -31.05 10.43 4.87
N THR A 282 -30.14 9.48 4.64
CA THR A 282 -30.31 8.04 4.90
C THR A 282 -29.69 7.58 6.21
N GLY A 283 -29.02 8.45 6.97
CA GLY A 283 -28.23 8.09 8.16
C GLY A 283 -26.76 7.79 7.84
N THR A 284 -26.42 7.48 6.58
CA THR A 284 -25.02 7.36 6.12
C THR A 284 -24.67 8.42 5.09
N GLY A 285 -25.66 8.96 4.36
CA GLY A 285 -25.46 10.04 3.41
C GLY A 285 -26.76 10.54 2.80
N TRP A 286 -26.69 11.17 1.64
CA TRP A 286 -27.82 11.78 0.96
C TRP A 286 -28.23 11.03 -0.31
N ARG A 287 -29.49 11.21 -0.71
CA ARG A 287 -30.01 10.77 -2.01
C ARG A 287 -30.99 11.80 -2.59
N PRO A 288 -31.16 11.82 -3.92
CA PRO A 288 -32.19 12.63 -4.57
C PRO A 288 -33.59 12.14 -4.19
N SER A 289 -34.54 13.07 -4.10
CA SER A 289 -35.97 12.70 -4.02
C SER A 289 -36.43 12.12 -5.35
N ALA A 290 -37.30 11.10 -5.31
CA ALA A 290 -37.89 10.42 -6.48
C ALA A 290 -38.65 11.34 -7.46
N PHE A 291 -38.80 12.63 -7.16
CA PHE A 291 -39.52 13.63 -7.95
C PHE A 291 -38.62 14.62 -8.71
N GLN A 292 -37.29 14.48 -8.67
CA GLN A 292 -36.38 15.35 -9.42
C GLN A 292 -36.01 14.74 -10.78
N THR A 293 -37.00 14.63 -11.67
CA THR A 293 -36.76 14.45 -13.11
C THR A 293 -37.06 15.77 -13.79
N GLN A 294 -36.14 16.73 -13.72
CA GLN A 294 -36.20 17.95 -14.54
C GLN A 294 -34.92 18.05 -15.36
N ALA A 295 -35.02 17.61 -16.61
CA ALA A 295 -34.09 18.02 -17.66
C ALA A 295 -34.46 19.44 -18.08
N ALA A 296 -33.71 20.44 -17.61
CA ALA A 296 -33.84 21.81 -18.11
C ALA A 296 -32.75 22.05 -19.17
N PRO A 297 -33.09 22.62 -20.34
CA PRO A 297 -32.09 23.02 -21.31
C PRO A 297 -31.20 24.13 -20.73
N LEU A 298 -29.89 24.03 -20.98
CA LEU A 298 -28.83 24.89 -20.44
C LEU A 298 -28.88 26.35 -20.92
N ASP A 299 -29.84 26.72 -21.76
CA ASP A 299 -30.00 28.08 -22.26
C ASP A 299 -31.29 28.72 -21.69
N GLY A 300 -31.12 29.73 -20.85
CA GLY A 300 -32.20 30.62 -20.39
C GLY A 300 -33.18 30.04 -19.34
N ALA A 301 -32.98 28.84 -18.82
CA ALA A 301 -33.88 28.26 -17.84
C ALA A 301 -33.70 28.86 -16.43
N ILE A 302 -34.73 29.55 -15.93
CA ILE A 302 -34.83 29.95 -14.51
C ILE A 302 -35.42 28.76 -13.73
N MET A 303 -34.59 28.03 -12.99
CA MET A 303 -35.09 27.04 -12.03
C MET A 303 -35.62 27.76 -10.79
N ARG A 304 -36.95 27.95 -10.72
CA ARG A 304 -37.63 28.31 -9.47
C ARG A 304 -38.14 27.04 -8.81
N ASP A 305 -37.59 26.73 -7.64
CA ASP A 305 -38.23 25.80 -6.72
C ASP A 305 -39.53 26.47 -6.20
N PRO A 306 -40.72 25.91 -6.47
CA PRO A 306 -41.99 26.50 -6.01
C PRO A 306 -42.11 26.60 -4.49
N SER A 307 -41.27 25.86 -3.76
CA SER A 307 -41.24 25.81 -2.30
C SER A 307 -40.09 26.61 -1.67
N ALA A 308 -39.20 27.19 -2.48
CA ALA A 308 -38.13 28.05 -1.97
C ALA A 308 -38.71 29.39 -1.48
N ARG A 309 -38.52 29.69 -0.20
CA ARG A 309 -38.93 30.96 0.42
C ARG A 309 -38.00 32.14 0.13
N VAL A 310 -36.93 31.92 -0.62
CA VAL A 310 -35.89 32.91 -0.93
C VAL A 310 -35.96 33.24 -2.41
N ASP A 311 -36.19 34.51 -2.75
CA ASP A 311 -36.12 35.01 -4.14
C ASP A 311 -34.65 35.22 -4.50
N TYR A 312 -34.16 34.47 -5.48
CA TYR A 312 -32.74 34.46 -5.88
C TYR A 312 -32.38 35.57 -6.87
N GLY A 313 -33.32 36.47 -7.19
CA GLY A 313 -33.08 37.63 -8.05
C GLY A 313 -33.09 37.35 -9.55
N GLN A 314 -32.73 38.37 -10.35
CA GLN A 314 -32.65 38.31 -11.81
C GLN A 314 -31.46 37.45 -12.27
N ALA A 315 -31.63 36.70 -13.36
CA ALA A 315 -30.57 35.86 -13.91
C ALA A 315 -29.40 36.72 -14.45
N THR A 316 -28.25 36.67 -13.79
CA THR A 316 -26.98 37.23 -14.28
C THR A 316 -26.16 36.18 -15.00
N SER A 317 -25.63 36.50 -16.19
CA SER A 317 -24.77 35.60 -16.95
C SER A 317 -23.32 35.66 -16.47
N VAL A 318 -22.73 34.50 -16.19
CA VAL A 318 -21.31 34.34 -15.83
C VAL A 318 -20.64 33.52 -16.92
N LYS A 319 -19.48 33.99 -17.41
CA LYS A 319 -18.70 33.24 -18.39
C LYS A 319 -17.86 32.18 -17.67
N LEU A 320 -18.15 30.91 -17.95
CA LEU A 320 -17.38 29.77 -17.43
C LEU A 320 -16.35 29.33 -18.48
N VAL A 321 -15.12 29.08 -18.06
CA VAL A 321 -14.08 28.47 -18.90
C VAL A 321 -13.65 27.17 -18.25
N LEU A 322 -13.93 26.06 -18.94
CA LEU A 322 -13.57 24.71 -18.52
C LEU A 322 -12.14 24.40 -18.96
N THR A 323 -11.31 23.96 -18.02
CA THR A 323 -9.86 23.75 -18.23
C THR A 323 -9.54 22.42 -18.94
N ALA A 324 -10.54 21.54 -19.15
CA ALA A 324 -10.38 20.27 -19.86
C ALA A 324 -11.56 20.00 -20.81
N VAL A 325 -11.25 19.62 -22.06
CA VAL A 325 -12.24 19.14 -23.03
C VAL A 325 -12.55 17.68 -22.72
N LYS A 326 -13.51 17.43 -21.82
CA LYS A 326 -14.27 16.17 -21.85
C LYS A 326 -15.54 16.41 -22.67
N PRO A 327 -15.79 15.67 -23.76
CA PRO A 327 -16.90 15.98 -24.68
C PRO A 327 -18.28 15.56 -24.17
N PHE A 328 -18.45 15.10 -22.92
CA PHE A 328 -19.73 14.61 -22.41
C PHE A 328 -19.96 14.94 -20.93
N CYS A 329 -21.05 15.66 -20.63
CA CYS A 329 -21.88 15.34 -19.47
C CYS A 329 -22.75 14.16 -19.89
N HIS A 330 -22.53 12.97 -19.32
CA HIS A 330 -23.42 11.84 -19.55
C HIS A 330 -24.75 12.09 -18.82
N TYR A 331 -25.76 12.57 -19.54
CA TYR A 331 -27.15 12.38 -19.17
C TYR A 331 -27.58 11.03 -19.74
N ARG A 332 -27.66 9.98 -18.91
CA ARG A 332 -28.37 8.75 -19.29
C ARG A 332 -29.76 8.81 -18.67
N MET A 333 -30.69 9.42 -19.41
CA MET A 333 -32.10 9.05 -19.30
C MET A 333 -32.27 7.65 -19.90
N GLY A 334 -32.82 6.73 -19.13
CA GLY A 334 -33.19 5.41 -19.63
C GLY A 334 -33.68 4.47 -18.53
N ASN A 335 -35.02 4.38 -18.43
CA ASN A 335 -35.91 3.39 -17.82
C ASN A 335 -35.46 2.59 -16.58
#